data_AF-A0A438VSW5-F1
#
_entry.id   AF-A0A438VSW5-F1
#
_cell.length_a   1.000
_cell.length_b   1.000
_cell.length_c   1.000
_cell.angle_alpha   90.00
_cell.angle_beta   90.00
_cell.angle_gamma   90.00
#
_symmetry.space_group_name_H-M   'P 1'
#
loop_
_entity.id
_entity.type
_entity.pdbx_description
1 polymer ?
#
loop_
_entity_poly.entity_id
_entity_poly.type
_entity_poly.pdbx_seq_one_letter_code
_entity_poly.pdbx_strand_id
1 'polypeptide(L)'
;FESLCQKAKVSVMYPNGLDALCCGKAFINYTDLTKQNNEKNHAIFLQLSDEGKIPIVLDHSACSTHFFKQMKAYKDLKVYDLSVYIEEVLSP
;
A
#
# COMPACT_ATOMS: atom_id res chain seq x y z
N PHE A 1 10.83 10.11 -1.22
CA PHE A 1 10.15 9.38 -2.32
C PHE A 1 9.64 10.33 -3.40
N GLU A 2 8.79 11.30 -3.08
CA GLU A 2 8.19 12.23 -4.05
C GLU A 2 9.19 12.90 -5.01
N SER A 3 10.32 13.42 -4.50
CA SER A 3 11.35 14.05 -5.36
C SER A 3 11.96 13.06 -6.38
N LEU A 4 12.07 11.78 -6.03
CA LEU A 4 12.54 10.74 -6.95
C LEU A 4 11.48 10.48 -8.03
N CYS A 5 10.21 10.31 -7.63
CA CYS A 5 9.09 10.15 -8.56
C CYS A 5 9.00 11.34 -9.52
N GLN A 6 9.15 12.57 -9.03
CA GLN A 6 9.14 13.77 -9.85
C GLN A 6 10.24 13.74 -10.93
N LYS A 7 11.47 13.35 -10.56
CA LYS A 7 12.58 13.19 -11.52
C LYS A 7 12.32 12.09 -12.54
N ALA A 8 11.65 11.01 -12.12
CA ALA A 8 11.24 9.90 -12.97
C ALA A 8 9.94 10.18 -13.76
N LYS A 9 9.35 11.38 -13.65
CA LYS A 9 8.07 11.76 -14.27
C LYS A 9 6.89 10.86 -13.86
N VAL A 10 6.92 10.37 -12.62
CA VAL A 10 5.85 9.60 -11.98
C VAL A 10 5.09 10.51 -11.02
N SER A 11 3.76 10.52 -11.12
CA SER A 11 2.88 11.23 -10.19
C SER A 11 2.57 10.35 -8.97
N VAL A 12 2.48 10.98 -7.79
CA VAL A 12 2.16 10.30 -6.52
C VAL A 12 0.80 10.80 -6.05
N MET A 13 -0.04 9.89 -5.59
CA MET A 13 -1.34 10.18 -4.98
C MET A 13 -1.40 9.61 -3.57
N TYR A 14 -2.08 10.32 -2.69
CA TYR A 14 -2.30 9.88 -1.31
C TYR A 14 -3.80 9.66 -1.08
N PRO A 15 -4.18 8.59 -0.35
CA PRO A 15 -5.55 8.42 0.10
C PRO A 15 -6.05 9.60 0.94
N ASN A 16 -7.33 9.95 0.80
CA ASN A 16 -8.00 10.87 1.71
C ASN A 16 -8.01 10.28 3.13
N GLY A 17 -7.68 11.08 4.14
CA GLY A 17 -7.62 10.62 5.53
C GLY A 17 -6.48 9.62 5.79
N LEU A 18 -5.32 9.86 5.19
CA LEU A 18 -4.11 9.03 5.34
C LEU A 18 -3.74 8.79 6.82
N ASP A 19 -3.96 9.77 7.68
CA ASP A 19 -3.75 9.72 9.13
C ASP A 19 -4.62 8.68 9.84
N ALA A 20 -5.79 8.36 9.27
CA ALA A 20 -6.71 7.34 9.77
C ALA A 20 -6.46 5.94 9.17
N LEU A 21 -5.46 5.79 8.29
CA LEU A 21 -5.07 4.50 7.72
C LEU A 21 -3.98 3.84 8.57
N CYS A 22 -4.19 2.56 8.90
CA CYS A 22 -3.22 1.77 9.64
C CYS A 22 -3.01 0.43 8.97
N CYS A 23 -1.75 -0.03 8.98
CA CYS A 23 -1.38 -1.35 8.50
C CYS A 23 -1.86 -2.50 9.42
N GLY A 24 -2.49 -2.19 10.56
CA GLY A 24 -3.07 -3.20 11.47
C GLY A 24 -2.07 -3.91 12.39
N LYS A 25 -0.75 -3.66 12.23
CA LYS A 25 0.30 -4.35 12.99
C LYS A 25 0.20 -4.20 14.52
N ALA A 26 -0.37 -3.11 15.02
CA ALA A 26 -0.56 -2.92 16.46
C ALA A 26 -1.69 -3.80 17.04
N PHE A 27 -2.58 -4.32 16.20
CA PHE A 27 -3.82 -5.00 16.60
C PHE A 27 -3.90 -6.45 16.12
N ILE A 28 -2.77 -7.09 15.85
CA ILE A 28 -2.72 -8.46 15.26
C ILE A 28 -3.44 -9.52 16.09
N ASN A 29 -3.58 -9.33 17.40
CA ASN A 29 -4.26 -10.26 18.30
C ASN A 29 -5.79 -10.09 18.28
N TYR A 30 -6.30 -9.05 17.62
CA TYR A 30 -7.72 -8.78 17.47
C TYR A 30 -8.15 -9.18 16.05
N THR A 31 -8.59 -10.43 15.90
CA THR A 31 -8.89 -11.04 14.59
C THR A 31 -9.97 -10.29 13.82
N ASP A 32 -11.06 -9.91 14.51
CA ASP A 32 -12.19 -9.25 13.86
C ASP A 32 -11.84 -7.83 13.42
N LEU A 33 -11.08 -7.10 14.25
CA LEU A 33 -10.58 -5.77 13.92
C LEU A 33 -9.59 -5.83 12.75
N THR A 34 -8.73 -6.85 12.74
CA THR A 34 -7.78 -7.08 11.64
C THR A 34 -8.52 -7.33 10.33
N LYS A 35 -9.57 -8.17 10.35
CA LYS A 35 -10.39 -8.44 9.15
C LYS A 35 -11.08 -7.17 8.64
N GLN A 36 -11.76 -6.44 9.52
CA GLN A 36 -12.43 -5.18 9.17
C GLN A 36 -11.45 -4.14 8.61
N ASN A 37 -10.27 -4.02 9.21
CA ASN A 37 -9.23 -3.10 8.73
C ASN A 37 -8.70 -3.50 7.36
N ASN A 38 -8.52 -4.80 7.10
CA ASN A 38 -8.08 -5.30 5.80
C ASN A 38 -9.13 -5.05 4.70
N GLU A 39 -10.40 -5.32 4.98
CA GLU A 39 -11.50 -5.05 4.05
C GLU A 39 -11.64 -3.55 3.74
N LYS A 40 -11.56 -2.70 4.77
CA LYS A 40 -11.55 -1.24 4.61
C LYS A 40 -10.38 -0.78 3.75
N ASN A 41 -9.16 -1.23 4.07
CA ASN A 41 -7.96 -0.86 3.32
C ASN A 41 -8.04 -1.33 1.87
N HIS A 42 -8.49 -2.58 1.63
CA HIS A 42 -8.67 -3.12 0.28
C HIS A 42 -9.63 -2.26 -0.55
N ALA A 43 -10.81 -1.93 -0.02
CA ALA A 43 -11.79 -1.11 -0.74
C ALA A 43 -11.26 0.27 -1.13
N ILE A 44 -10.58 0.95 -0.19
CA ILE A 44 -9.96 2.26 -0.43
C ILE A 44 -8.90 2.16 -1.52
N PHE A 45 -8.01 1.17 -1.41
CA PHE A 45 -6.92 1.00 -2.34
C PHE A 45 -7.38 0.54 -3.72
N LEU A 46 -8.41 -0.31 -3.82
CA LEU A 46 -8.97 -0.75 -5.10
C LEU A 46 -9.55 0.43 -5.89
N GLN A 47 -10.28 1.32 -5.21
CA GLN A 47 -10.82 2.52 -5.82
C GLN A 47 -9.71 3.48 -6.27
N LEU A 48 -8.74 3.78 -5.39
CA LEU A 48 -7.65 4.72 -5.69
C LEU A 48 -6.67 4.19 -6.74
N SER A 49 -6.55 2.88 -6.85
CA SER A 49 -5.66 2.24 -7.82
C SER A 49 -6.27 2.08 -9.21
N ASP A 50 -7.47 2.60 -9.45
CA ASP A 50 -8.23 2.34 -10.70
C ASP A 50 -8.32 0.83 -10.97
N GLU A 51 -8.90 0.10 -10.03
CA GLU A 51 -9.07 -1.36 -10.07
C GLU A 51 -7.74 -2.11 -10.20
N GLY A 52 -6.70 -1.64 -9.50
CA GLY A 52 -5.38 -2.29 -9.44
C GLY A 52 -4.39 -1.87 -10.51
N LYS A 53 -4.78 -0.99 -11.46
CA LYS A 53 -3.89 -0.51 -12.54
C LYS A 53 -2.74 0.34 -12.02
N ILE A 54 -2.97 1.11 -10.95
CA ILE A 54 -1.97 1.98 -10.33
C ILE A 54 -1.36 1.28 -9.12
N PRO A 55 -0.02 1.12 -9.06
CA PRO A 55 0.62 0.42 -7.96
C PRO A 55 0.55 1.20 -6.65
N ILE A 56 0.40 0.48 -5.55
CA ILE A 56 0.43 1.00 -4.18
C ILE A 56 1.83 0.80 -3.64
N VAL A 57 2.45 1.86 -3.12
CA VAL A 57 3.81 1.81 -2.54
C VAL A 57 3.75 2.07 -1.05
N LEU A 58 4.40 1.20 -0.27
CA LEU A 58 4.50 1.32 1.18
C LEU A 58 5.91 1.80 1.57
N ASP A 59 5.96 2.95 2.23
CA ASP A 59 7.19 3.65 2.67
C ASP A 59 7.87 2.98 3.89
N HIS A 60 7.09 2.30 4.74
CA HIS A 60 7.57 1.85 6.04
C HIS A 60 7.66 0.32 6.13
N SER A 61 8.88 -0.21 6.05
CA SER A 61 9.19 -1.66 5.99
C SER A 61 8.49 -2.51 7.06
N ALA A 62 8.43 -2.03 8.31
CA ALA A 62 7.75 -2.72 9.41
C ALA A 62 6.23 -2.91 9.17
N CYS A 63 5.57 -1.95 8.51
CA CYS A 63 4.18 -2.07 8.07
C CYS A 63 4.08 -2.89 6.78
N SER A 64 5.04 -2.73 5.86
CA SER A 64 5.07 -3.46 4.59
C SER A 64 4.95 -4.95 4.81
N THR A 65 5.80 -5.59 5.62
CA THR A 65 5.79 -7.06 5.76
C THR A 65 4.45 -7.63 6.27
N HIS A 66 3.83 -6.98 7.26
CA HIS A 66 2.55 -7.43 7.78
C HIS A 66 1.44 -7.21 6.74
N PHE A 67 1.36 -6.00 6.20
CA PHE A 67 0.34 -5.62 5.24
C PHE A 67 0.42 -6.47 3.96
N PHE A 68 1.63 -6.76 3.48
CA PHE A 68 1.85 -7.67 2.35
C PHE A 68 1.24 -9.05 2.57
N LYS A 69 1.43 -9.64 3.75
CA LYS A 69 0.86 -10.96 4.06
C LYS A 69 -0.66 -10.94 4.00
N GLN A 70 -1.28 -9.88 4.52
CA GLN A 70 -2.73 -9.72 4.49
C GLN A 70 -3.25 -9.45 3.08
N MET A 71 -2.56 -8.60 2.33
CA MET A 71 -2.97 -8.22 0.99
C MET A 71 -2.77 -9.30 -0.07
N LYS A 72 -2.02 -10.38 0.23
CA LYS A 72 -1.98 -11.57 -0.65
C LYS A 72 -3.35 -12.20 -0.89
N ALA A 73 -4.33 -11.98 -0.01
CA ALA A 73 -5.71 -12.41 -0.23
C ALA A 73 -6.40 -11.62 -1.36
N TYR A 74 -5.94 -10.39 -1.64
CA TYR A 74 -6.49 -9.46 -2.60
C TYR A 74 -5.57 -9.37 -3.83
N LYS A 75 -5.79 -10.26 -4.79
CA LYS A 75 -4.94 -10.41 -5.98
C LYS A 75 -5.13 -9.30 -7.03
N ASP A 76 -6.13 -8.47 -6.84
CA ASP A 76 -6.51 -7.32 -7.64
C ASP A 76 -5.67 -6.07 -7.31
N LEU A 77 -4.89 -6.08 -6.23
CA LEU A 77 -4.01 -4.96 -5.88
C LEU A 77 -2.54 -5.29 -6.19
N LYS A 78 -1.85 -4.33 -6.82
CA LYS A 78 -0.40 -4.36 -7.01
C LYS A 78 0.29 -3.55 -5.91
N VAL A 79 0.85 -4.23 -4.91
CA VAL A 79 1.50 -3.59 -3.75
C VAL A 79 3.01 -3.76 -3.84
N TYR A 80 3.76 -2.71 -3.53
CA TYR A 80 5.21 -2.66 -3.49
C TYR A 80 5.73 -2.15 -2.15
N ASP A 81 6.84 -2.71 -1.70
CA ASP A 81 7.69 -2.03 -0.74
C ASP A 81 8.43 -0.91 -1.49
N LEU A 82 8.66 0.21 -0.83
CA LEU A 82 9.36 1.35 -1.43
C LEU A 82 10.67 0.96 -2.08
N SER A 83 11.48 0.12 -1.42
CA SER A 83 12.77 -0.33 -1.95
C SER A 83 12.63 -1.14 -3.24
N VAL A 84 11.66 -2.05 -3.28
CA VAL A 84 11.36 -2.89 -4.46
C VAL A 84 10.81 -2.04 -5.59
N TYR A 85 9.91 -1.09 -5.31
CA TYR A 85 9.38 -0.19 -6.35
C TYR A 85 10.48 0.64 -6.99
N ILE A 86 11.41 1.15 -6.20
CA ILE A 86 12.54 1.92 -6.71
C ILE A 86 13.37 1.05 -7.66
N GLU A 87 13.72 -0.16 -7.24
CA GLU A 87 14.57 -1.06 -8.03
C GLU A 87 13.87 -1.53 -9.32
N GLU A 88 12.61 -1.98 -9.23
CA GLU A 88 11.93 -2.61 -10.37
C GLU A 88 11.26 -1.62 -11.34
N VAL A 89 10.93 -0.41 -10.87
CA VAL A 89 10.09 0.53 -11.63
C VAL A 89 10.76 1.87 -11.90
N LEU A 90 11.56 2.38 -10.95
CA LEU A 90 12.19 3.70 -11.08
C LEU A 90 13.67 3.64 -11.49
N SER A 91 14.32 2.49 -11.35
CA SER A 91 15.70 2.28 -11.78
C SER A 91 15.77 2.15 -13.31
N PRO A 92 16.79 2.71 -13.99
CA PRO A 92 16.96 2.65 -15.45
C PRO A 92 17.16 1.24 -16.02
#